data_AF-A0A533V8R7-F1
#
_entry.id   AF-A0A533V8R7-F1
#
_cell.length_a   1.000
_cell.length_b   1.000
_cell.length_c   1.000
_cell.angle_alpha   90.00
_cell.angle_beta   90.00
_cell.angle_gamma   90.00
#
_symmetry.space_group_name_H-M   'P 1'
#
loop_
_entity.id
_entity.type
_entity.pdbx_description
1 polymer ?
#
loop_
_entity_poly.entity_id
_entity_poly.type
_entity_poly.pdbx_seq_one_letter_code
_entity_poly.pdbx_strand_id
1 'polypeptide(L)'
;MSEPKALLFDKEKNVLSIPIFQQYYGGPVPLEGGIGESNSGSTTSGGGAGKPIGIVPPRYMPPNNWKGFYVFGVDPVKGFTLRGIVEHYNGTSYDYSFGSRSFYIDDSLYTVTSGLMKINDLGNIKNEISQIKLEDTGAIIKYLN
;
A
#
# COMPACT_ATOMS: atom_id res chain seq x y z
N MET A 1 -10.09 15.27 12.47
CA MET A 1 -10.50 16.12 11.34
C MET A 1 -10.30 15.31 10.07
N SER A 2 -11.22 15.35 9.10
CA SER A 2 -11.06 14.67 7.80
C SER A 2 -10.19 15.55 6.90
N GLU A 3 -8.96 15.15 6.61
CA GLU A 3 -8.10 15.91 5.68
C GLU A 3 -8.51 15.66 4.22
N PRO A 4 -8.51 16.69 3.35
CA PRO A 4 -8.98 16.57 1.98
C PRO A 4 -8.06 15.65 1.17
N LYS A 5 -8.64 14.59 0.60
CA LYS A 5 -7.99 13.82 -0.46
C LYS A 5 -8.02 14.66 -1.74
N ALA A 6 -6.86 15.12 -2.20
CA ALA A 6 -6.77 15.81 -3.48
C ALA A 6 -6.58 14.76 -4.57
N LEU A 7 -7.61 14.55 -5.37
CA LEU A 7 -7.49 13.85 -6.66
C LEU A 7 -7.12 14.87 -7.73
N LEU A 8 -6.25 14.47 -8.64
CA LEU A 8 -5.85 15.27 -9.79
C LEU A 8 -6.64 14.78 -11.00
N PHE A 9 -7.37 15.67 -11.65
CA PHE A 9 -8.04 15.40 -12.91
C PHE A 9 -7.72 16.54 -13.89
N ASP A 10 -7.20 16.17 -15.05
CA ASP A 10 -7.09 17.08 -16.19
C ASP A 10 -7.46 16.33 -17.47
N LYS A 11 -8.50 16.84 -18.13
CA LYS A 11 -8.99 16.32 -19.40
C LYS A 11 -8.00 16.60 -20.55
N GLU A 12 -7.35 17.76 -20.55
CA GLU A 12 -6.43 18.17 -21.62
C GLU A 12 -5.19 17.29 -21.63
N LYS A 13 -4.62 17.02 -20.45
CA LYS A 13 -3.48 16.08 -20.29
C LYS A 13 -3.89 14.61 -20.25
N ASN A 14 -5.19 14.30 -20.36
CA ASN A 14 -5.71 12.92 -20.32
C ASN A 14 -5.17 12.17 -19.09
N VAL A 15 -5.39 12.75 -17.90
CA VAL A 15 -4.89 12.22 -16.64
C VAL A 15 -5.92 12.29 -15.51
N LEU A 16 -6.02 11.19 -14.78
CA LEU A 16 -6.69 11.09 -13.49
C LEU A 16 -5.74 10.37 -12.53
N SER A 17 -5.25 11.06 -11.50
CA SER A 17 -4.42 10.47 -10.45
C SER A 17 -5.22 10.39 -9.15
N ILE A 18 -5.33 9.17 -8.62
CA ILE A 18 -6.11 8.86 -7.42
C ILE A 18 -5.14 8.40 -6.34
N PRO A 19 -5.04 9.10 -5.20
CA PRO A 19 -4.31 8.59 -4.05
C PRO A 19 -5.05 7.40 -3.44
N ILE A 20 -4.33 6.32 -3.18
CA ILE A 20 -4.85 5.06 -2.67
C ILE A 20 -4.09 4.69 -1.39
N PHE A 21 -4.87 4.32 -0.37
CA PHE A 21 -4.39 3.68 0.84
C PHE A 21 -5.14 2.36 1.00
N GLN A 22 -4.40 1.25 1.09
CA GLN A 22 -4.96 -0.07 1.33
C GLN A 22 -4.27 -0.67 2.55
N GLN A 23 -5.08 -1.15 3.48
CA GLN A 23 -4.62 -1.85 4.67
C GLN A 23 -5.28 -3.23 4.68
N TYR A 24 -4.48 -4.27 4.51
CA TYR A 24 -4.94 -5.66 4.56
C TYR A 24 -4.60 -6.25 5.92
N TYR A 25 -5.62 -6.60 6.69
CA TYR A 25 -5.45 -7.43 7.87
C TYR A 25 -5.59 -8.90 7.46
N GLY A 26 -4.56 -9.72 7.72
CA GLY A 26 -4.72 -11.17 7.64
C GLY A 26 -5.81 -11.60 8.63
N GLY A 27 -6.83 -12.31 8.16
CA GLY A 27 -7.84 -12.89 9.04
C GLY A 27 -7.20 -13.90 10.01
N PRO A 28 -7.82 -14.17 11.16
CA PRO A 28 -7.33 -15.21 12.06
C PRO A 28 -7.25 -16.54 11.29
N VAL A 29 -6.10 -17.19 11.31
CA VAL A 29 -5.98 -18.57 10.83
C VAL A 29 -6.89 -19.47 11.67
N PRO A 30 -7.75 -20.30 11.06
CA PRO A 30 -8.50 -21.32 11.80
C PRO A 30 -7.51 -22.18 12.59
N LEU A 31 -7.91 -22.59 13.79
CA LEU A 31 -7.17 -23.59 14.55
C LEU A 31 -7.10 -24.86 13.69
N GLU A 32 -5.91 -25.20 13.19
CA GLU A 32 -5.71 -26.44 12.43
C GLU A 32 -5.92 -27.62 13.39
N GLY A 33 -7.16 -28.11 13.38
CA GLY A 33 -7.65 -29.23 14.17
C GLY A 33 -9.05 -29.69 13.72
N GLY A 34 -9.51 -29.24 12.55
CA GLY A 34 -10.70 -29.75 11.90
C GLY A 34 -10.33 -30.92 10.99
N ILE A 35 -10.36 -32.12 11.55
CA ILE A 35 -10.56 -33.44 10.90
C ILE A 35 -10.25 -33.45 9.39
N GLY A 36 -9.03 -33.86 9.02
CA GLY A 36 -8.67 -34.08 7.63
C GLY A 36 -9.42 -35.29 7.06
N GLU A 37 -10.09 -35.11 5.93
CA GLU A 37 -10.24 -36.21 4.96
C GLU A 37 -8.98 -36.26 4.09
N SER A 38 -8.04 -37.12 4.45
CA SER A 38 -7.16 -37.77 3.47
C SER A 38 -6.44 -38.95 4.10
N ASN A 39 -6.76 -40.15 3.61
CA ASN A 39 -5.99 -41.36 3.80
C ASN A 39 -4.52 -41.12 3.42
N SER A 40 -3.60 -41.31 4.37
CA SER A 40 -2.33 -42.00 4.13
C SER A 40 -1.70 -42.35 5.46
N GLY A 41 -1.49 -43.65 5.70
CA GLY A 41 -1.00 -44.17 6.97
C GLY A 41 0.46 -43.82 7.21
N SER A 42 0.78 -43.50 8.47
CA SER A 42 2.08 -43.80 9.06
C SER A 42 1.99 -43.77 10.57
N THR A 43 2.38 -44.89 11.17
CA THR A 43 2.37 -45.20 12.60
C THR A 43 3.55 -44.57 13.32
N THR A 44 3.34 -44.00 14.50
CA THR A 44 4.26 -44.21 15.65
C THR A 44 3.49 -44.21 16.97
N SER A 45 3.75 -45.26 17.72
CA SER A 45 3.22 -45.63 19.02
C SER A 45 4.00 -44.96 20.17
N GLY A 46 3.33 -44.61 21.26
CA GLY A 46 3.99 -44.24 22.51
C GLY A 46 3.07 -43.54 23.51
N GLY A 47 2.66 -44.26 24.56
CA GLY A 47 1.68 -43.81 25.55
C GLY A 47 2.21 -42.79 26.59
N GLY A 48 1.26 -42.15 27.29
CA GLY A 48 1.50 -41.41 28.53
C GLY A 48 0.70 -40.10 28.64
N ALA A 49 -0.25 -40.09 29.59
CA ALA A 49 -0.94 -38.97 30.27
C ALA A 49 -1.09 -37.62 29.55
N GLY A 50 -2.33 -37.14 29.48
CA GLY A 50 -2.76 -35.95 28.73
C GLY A 50 -1.87 -34.72 28.90
N LYS A 51 -1.24 -34.30 27.79
CA LYS A 51 -0.85 -32.91 27.60
C LYS A 51 -2.10 -32.14 27.15
N PRO A 52 -2.42 -30.97 27.75
CA PRO A 52 -3.41 -30.11 27.12
C PRO A 52 -2.93 -29.85 25.70
N ILE A 53 -3.82 -30.07 24.74
CA ILE A 53 -3.66 -29.64 23.35
C ILE A 53 -3.13 -28.21 23.43
N GLY A 54 -1.87 -28.00 23.04
CA GLY A 54 -1.19 -26.73 23.25
C GLY A 54 -1.99 -25.65 22.54
N ILE A 55 -2.68 -24.81 23.31
CA ILE A 55 -3.34 -23.61 22.80
C ILE A 55 -2.21 -22.68 22.38
N VAL A 56 -1.77 -22.79 21.13
CA VAL A 56 -0.87 -21.81 20.53
C VAL A 56 -1.71 -20.55 20.32
N PRO A 57 -1.40 -19.42 20.97
CA PRO A 57 -2.15 -18.20 20.75
C PRO A 57 -2.08 -17.82 19.26
N PRO A 58 -3.15 -17.25 18.68
CA PRO A 58 -3.14 -16.82 17.29
C PRO A 58 -1.94 -15.93 17.05
N ARG A 59 -1.11 -16.30 16.06
CA ARG A 59 0.05 -15.49 15.71
C ARG A 59 -0.45 -14.17 15.16
N TYR A 60 0.05 -13.08 15.73
CA TYR A 60 -0.19 -11.74 15.21
C TYR A 60 0.34 -11.65 13.77
N MET A 61 -0.56 -11.47 12.80
CA MET A 61 -0.18 -11.07 11.45
C MET A 61 -0.19 -9.54 11.40
N PRO A 62 0.96 -8.88 11.23
CA PRO A 62 0.95 -7.45 10.99
C PRO A 62 0.21 -7.16 9.68
N PRO A 63 -0.49 -6.02 9.58
CA PRO A 63 -1.21 -5.65 8.38
C PRO A 63 -0.22 -5.50 7.23
N ASN A 64 -0.65 -5.81 6.02
CA ASN A 64 0.07 -5.39 4.83
C ASN A 64 -0.52 -4.08 4.33
N ASN A 65 0.25 -3.00 4.46
CA ASN A 65 -0.16 -1.65 4.12
C ASN A 65 0.48 -1.25 2.80
N TRP A 66 -0.34 -0.72 1.90
CA TRP A 66 0.09 -0.15 0.63
C TRP A 66 -0.37 1.30 0.52
N LYS A 67 0.56 2.19 0.13
CA LYS A 67 0.29 3.61 -0.16
C LYS A 67 0.84 3.97 -1.53
N GLY A 68 0.06 4.69 -2.32
CA GLY A 68 0.52 5.17 -3.60
C GLY A 68 -0.56 5.85 -4.40
N PHE A 69 -0.34 5.94 -5.71
CA PHE A 69 -1.23 6.59 -6.65
C PHE A 69 -1.51 5.67 -7.83
N TYR A 70 -2.79 5.55 -8.18
CA TYR A 70 -3.19 4.96 -9.45
C TYR A 70 -3.38 6.09 -10.45
N VAL A 71 -2.70 5.99 -11.59
CA VAL A 71 -2.75 7.00 -12.65
C VAL A 71 -3.45 6.42 -13.85
N PHE A 72 -4.56 7.03 -14.23
CA PHE A 72 -5.39 6.64 -15.35
C PHE A 72 -5.34 7.67 -16.46
N GLY A 73 -5.48 7.21 -17.69
CA GLY A 73 -5.98 8.02 -18.80
C GLY A 73 -7.50 8.05 -18.74
N VAL A 74 -8.06 9.20 -19.09
CA VAL A 74 -9.50 9.45 -19.21
C VAL A 74 -9.84 9.77 -20.66
N ASP A 75 -10.59 8.88 -21.29
CA ASP A 75 -11.10 9.05 -22.64
C ASP A 75 -12.65 9.02 -22.60
N PRO A 76 -13.37 9.98 -23.19
CA PRO A 76 -14.84 10.00 -23.16
C PRO A 76 -15.52 8.82 -23.85
N VAL A 77 -14.82 8.14 -24.78
CA VAL A 77 -15.33 7.00 -25.55
C VAL A 77 -14.87 5.67 -24.94
N LYS A 78 -13.59 5.58 -24.56
CA LYS A 78 -12.95 4.34 -24.05
C LYS A 78 -13.02 4.22 -22.53
N GLY A 79 -13.37 5.29 -21.82
CA GLY A 79 -13.40 5.33 -20.36
C GLY A 79 -12.01 5.47 -19.73
N PHE A 80 -11.77 4.75 -18.64
CA PHE A 80 -10.54 4.83 -17.85
C PHE A 80 -9.56 3.72 -18.24
N THR A 81 -8.31 4.09 -18.55
CA THR A 81 -7.23 3.13 -18.83
C THR A 81 -6.09 3.31 -17.85
N LEU A 82 -5.63 2.25 -17.19
CA LEU A 82 -4.50 2.34 -16.26
C LEU A 82 -3.22 2.68 -17.02
N ARG A 83 -2.60 3.83 -16.70
CA ARG A 83 -1.31 4.27 -17.24
C ARG A 83 -0.14 3.84 -16.38
N GLY A 84 -0.35 3.74 -15.07
CA GLY A 84 0.64 3.20 -14.14
C GLY A 84 0.27 3.37 -12.68
N ILE A 85 1.14 2.85 -11.83
CA ILE A 85 1.03 2.88 -10.37
C ILE A 85 2.31 3.50 -9.83
N VAL A 86 2.19 4.50 -8.97
CA VAL A 86 3.30 5.09 -8.24
C VAL A 86 3.24 4.61 -6.80
N GLU A 87 4.11 3.67 -6.44
CA GLU A 87 4.20 3.13 -5.09
C GLU A 87 5.03 4.06 -4.19
N HIS A 88 4.44 4.46 -3.06
CA HIS A 88 5.11 5.22 -2.02
C HIS A 88 5.48 4.36 -0.81
N TYR A 89 4.70 3.32 -0.55
CA TYR A 89 4.93 2.42 0.57
C TYR A 89 4.28 1.07 0.33
N ASN A 90 4.99 0.01 0.71
CA ASN A 90 4.50 -1.36 0.71
C ASN A 90 5.21 -2.11 1.85
N GLY A 91 4.49 -2.41 2.91
CA GLY A 91 5.09 -2.99 4.10
C GLY A 91 4.14 -3.14 5.28
N THR A 92 4.71 -3.52 6.42
CA THR A 92 3.93 -3.96 7.59
C THR A 92 3.85 -2.95 8.73
N SER A 93 4.50 -1.80 8.58
CA SER A 93 4.52 -0.73 9.58
C SER A 93 3.16 -0.04 9.62
N TYR A 94 2.69 0.23 10.84
CA TYR A 94 1.53 1.07 11.06
C TYR A 94 1.94 2.52 10.83
N ASP A 95 1.55 3.04 9.68
CA ASP A 95 1.71 4.46 9.39
C ASP A 95 0.32 5.12 9.32
N TYR A 96 -0.04 5.78 10.41
CA TYR A 96 -1.26 6.59 10.53
C TYR A 96 -1.13 7.96 9.87
N SER A 97 -0.07 8.21 9.10
CA SER A 97 0.06 9.45 8.35
C SER A 97 -0.95 9.47 7.21
N PHE A 98 -1.74 10.53 7.21
CA PHE A 98 -2.72 10.87 6.18
C PHE A 98 -2.21 12.07 5.38
N GLY A 99 -2.81 12.32 4.23
CA GLY A 99 -2.38 13.36 3.31
C GLY A 99 -1.65 12.75 2.12
N SER A 100 -2.32 12.77 0.97
CA SER A 100 -1.74 12.36 -0.29
C SER A 100 -2.26 13.27 -1.38
N ARG A 101 -1.35 13.81 -2.17
CA ARG A 101 -1.64 14.81 -3.20
C ARG A 101 -0.84 14.48 -4.45
N SER A 102 -1.41 14.81 -5.60
CA SER A 102 -0.68 14.81 -6.86
C SER A 102 -0.95 16.09 -7.62
N PHE A 103 0.05 16.50 -8.40
CA PHE A 103 0.01 17.63 -9.33
C PHE A 103 1.03 17.36 -10.44
N TYR A 104 1.01 18.12 -11.52
CA TYR A 104 2.06 18.04 -12.54
C TYR A 104 2.63 19.43 -12.82
N ILE A 105 3.89 19.43 -13.25
CA ILE A 105 4.55 20.59 -13.84
C ILE A 105 5.10 20.10 -15.17
N ASP A 106 4.72 20.76 -16.25
CA ASP A 106 5.00 20.35 -17.63
C ASP A 106 4.58 18.89 -17.90
N ASP A 107 5.54 18.01 -18.14
CA ASP A 107 5.34 16.58 -18.41
C ASP A 107 5.84 15.69 -17.26
N SER A 108 5.94 16.25 -16.06
CA SER A 108 6.33 15.53 -14.84
C SER A 108 5.18 15.46 -13.85
N LEU A 109 4.79 14.25 -13.45
CA LEU A 109 3.82 13.98 -12.39
C LEU A 109 4.54 13.97 -11.04
N TYR A 110 4.08 14.84 -10.14
CA TYR A 110 4.50 14.88 -8.74
C TYR A 110 3.45 14.21 -7.89
N THR A 111 3.91 13.32 -7.03
CA THR A 111 3.08 12.57 -6.07
C THR A 111 3.70 12.73 -4.70
N VAL A 112 2.88 13.00 -3.70
CA VAL A 112 3.35 13.35 -2.35
C VAL A 112 2.52 12.59 -1.33
N THR A 113 3.20 11.84 -0.46
CA THR A 113 2.71 11.32 0.82
C THR A 113 3.50 11.97 1.96
N SER A 114 3.12 11.71 3.21
CA SER A 114 3.76 12.30 4.41
C SER A 114 5.28 12.14 4.46
N GLY A 115 5.82 11.01 3.97
CA GLY A 115 7.25 10.69 4.05
C GLY A 115 7.98 10.71 2.71
N LEU A 116 7.27 10.89 1.58
CA LEU A 116 7.87 10.71 0.26
C LEU A 116 7.20 11.56 -0.81
N MET A 117 8.02 12.28 -1.56
CA MET A 117 7.66 12.84 -2.86
C MET A 117 8.33 12.03 -3.97
N LYS A 118 7.57 11.67 -5.00
CA LYS A 118 8.08 11.06 -6.23
C LYS A 118 7.71 11.91 -7.44
N ILE A 119 8.63 11.94 -8.40
CA ILE A 119 8.46 12.60 -9.70
C ILE A 119 8.57 11.52 -10.77
N ASN A 120 7.53 11.39 -11.58
CA ASN A 120 7.45 10.42 -12.66
C ASN A 120 7.20 11.12 -13.99
N ASP A 121 7.68 10.55 -15.08
CA ASP A 121 7.33 11.01 -16.43
C ASP A 121 5.82 10.83 -16.65
N LEU A 122 5.11 11.91 -17.02
CA LEU A 122 3.66 11.89 -17.21
C LEU A 122 3.26 11.03 -18.42
N GLY A 123 4.10 10.96 -19.45
CA GLY A 123 3.94 10.11 -20.63
C GLY A 123 4.14 8.63 -20.32
N ASN A 124 5.08 8.30 -19.43
CA ASN A 124 5.39 6.94 -18.98
C ASN A 124 5.54 6.88 -17.46
N ILE A 125 4.42 6.64 -16.75
CA ILE A 125 4.34 6.65 -15.28
C ILE A 125 5.35 5.71 -14.60
N LYS A 126 5.76 4.63 -15.28
CA LYS A 126 6.76 3.67 -14.73
C LYS A 126 8.17 4.26 -14.67
N ASN A 127 8.44 5.32 -15.42
CA ASN A 127 9.71 6.01 -15.43
C ASN A 127 9.74 7.03 -14.27
N GLU A 128 10.35 6.64 -13.15
CA GLU A 128 10.65 7.55 -12.04
C GLU A 128 11.82 8.44 -12.44
N ILE A 129 11.60 9.76 -12.41
CA ILE A 129 12.62 10.78 -12.69
C ILE A 129 13.43 11.06 -11.42
N SER A 130 12.73 11.19 -10.28
CA SER A 130 13.38 11.49 -9.00
C SER A 130 12.46 11.18 -7.81
N GLN A 131 13.05 11.17 -6.61
CA GLN A 131 12.33 11.08 -5.35
C GLN A 131 13.01 11.88 -4.24
N ILE A 132 12.22 12.37 -3.30
CA ILE A 132 12.66 13.09 -2.10
C ILE A 132 11.99 12.45 -0.90
N LYS A 133 12.80 11.94 0.03
CA LYS A 133 12.33 11.51 1.34
C LYS A 133 12.06 12.71 2.23
N LEU A 134 10.87 12.76 2.81
CA LEU A 134 10.40 13.82 3.72
C LEU A 134 10.45 13.36 5.18
N GLU A 135 10.49 12.05 5.43
CA GLU A 135 10.82 11.45 6.73
C GLU A 135 12.18 11.99 7.23
N ASP A 136 12.27 12.29 8.53
CA ASP A 136 13.46 12.82 9.21
C ASP A 136 13.99 14.19 8.72
N THR A 137 13.28 14.91 7.85
CA THR A 137 13.70 16.22 7.33
C THR A 137 13.46 17.40 8.27
N GLY A 138 13.50 17.19 9.59
CA GLY A 138 13.35 18.22 10.64
C GLY A 138 14.29 19.45 10.52
N ALA A 139 15.11 19.52 9.47
CA ALA A 139 15.95 20.63 9.09
C ALA A 139 15.40 21.56 7.98
N ILE A 140 14.34 21.20 7.22
CA ILE A 140 13.86 22.07 6.12
C ILE A 140 13.18 23.35 6.67
N ILE A 141 12.52 23.27 7.83
CA ILE A 141 11.88 24.42 8.48
C ILE A 141 12.89 25.36 9.15
N LYS A 142 14.16 24.96 9.31
CA LYS A 142 15.19 25.81 9.94
C LYS A 142 15.60 27.04 9.12
N TYR A 143 15.20 27.11 7.85
CA TYR A 143 15.59 28.18 6.92
C TYR A 143 14.42 29.09 6.49
N LEU A 144 13.28 29.00 7.18
CA LEU A 144 12.16 29.92 7.03
C LEU A 144 12.02 30.76 8.31
N ASN A 145 13.01 31.60 8.59
CA ASN A 145 12.95 32.67 9.58
C ASN A 145 13.46 33.97 8.96
#